data_AF-A0A9P5JTH3-F1
#
_entry.id   AF-A0A9P5JTH3-F1
#
_cell.length_a   1.000
_cell.length_b   1.000
_cell.length_c   1.000
_cell.angle_alpha   90.00
_cell.angle_beta   90.00
_cell.angle_gamma   90.00
#
_symmetry.space_group_name_H-M   'P 1'
#
loop_
_entity.id
_entity.type
_entity.pdbx_description
1 polymer ?
#
loop_
_entity_poly.entity_id
_entity_poly.type
_entity_poly.pdbx_seq_one_letter_code
_entity_poly.pdbx_strand_id
1 'polypeptide(L)'
;MDHPSTYFHPNTLLRWLSFMPLLEALVINFIFPDGHVESHTPTMTSVALPNLHRFRFQGVGTYLEELVHRITAPRLEKLEIEFFNQPTFSVPRFLQFMNTREPHVLEVETGLAS
;
A
#
# COMPACT_ATOMS: atom_id res chain seq x y z
N MET A 1 -14.12 -0.84 -24.78
CA MET A 1 -14.98 -0.29 -23.71
C MET A 1 -14.10 -0.22 -22.49
N ASP A 2 -13.63 0.96 -22.14
CA ASP A 2 -12.82 1.18 -20.95
C ASP A 2 -13.74 1.07 -19.73
N HIS A 3 -13.54 0.03 -18.93
CA HIS A 3 -14.23 -0.08 -17.66
C HIS A 3 -13.66 1.02 -16.74
N PRO A 4 -14.50 1.89 -16.15
CA PRO A 4 -14.00 2.86 -15.19
C PRO A 4 -13.31 2.10 -14.07
N SER A 5 -12.03 2.38 -13.82
CA SER A 5 -11.31 1.77 -12.72
C SER A 5 -12.09 2.03 -11.43
N THR A 6 -12.54 0.97 -10.77
CA THR A 6 -13.28 1.09 -9.49
C THR A 6 -12.38 1.60 -8.35
N TYR A 7 -11.07 1.69 -8.60
CA TYR A 7 -10.08 2.21 -7.66
C TYR A 7 -9.92 3.72 -7.81
N PHE A 8 -9.91 4.43 -6.69
CA PHE A 8 -9.42 5.80 -6.66
C PHE A 8 -7.92 5.81 -6.92
N HIS A 9 -7.47 6.73 -7.77
CA HIS A 9 -6.06 6.85 -8.15
C HIS A 9 -5.15 7.01 -6.91
N PRO A 10 -3.97 6.34 -6.83
CA PRO A 10 -3.05 6.43 -5.69
C PRO A 10 -2.73 7.86 -5.26
N ASN A 11 -2.53 8.77 -6.22
CA ASN A 11 -2.33 10.20 -5.97
C ASN A 11 -3.44 10.85 -5.13
N THR A 12 -4.71 10.46 -5.34
CA THR A 12 -5.83 11.01 -4.59
C THR A 12 -5.73 10.61 -3.11
N LEU A 13 -5.39 9.36 -2.85
CA LEU A 13 -5.17 8.86 -1.48
C LEU A 13 -3.97 9.54 -0.82
N LEU A 14 -2.83 9.60 -1.51
CA LEU A 14 -1.63 10.25 -0.99
C LEU A 14 -1.89 11.72 -0.63
N ARG A 15 -2.71 12.41 -1.43
CA ARG A 15 -3.11 13.79 -1.13
C ARG A 15 -3.91 13.84 0.17
N TRP A 16 -4.88 12.96 0.36
CA TRP A 16 -5.63 12.90 1.62
C TRP A 16 -4.74 12.56 2.82
N LEU A 17 -3.82 11.60 2.67
CA LEU A 17 -2.88 11.22 3.72
C LEU A 17 -1.96 12.38 4.12
N SER A 18 -1.61 13.28 3.19
CA SER A 18 -0.80 14.46 3.51
C SER A 18 -1.47 15.43 4.50
N PHE A 19 -2.81 15.39 4.61
CA PHE A 19 -3.56 16.18 5.59
C PHE A 19 -3.70 15.48 6.95
N MET A 20 -3.15 14.27 7.12
CA MET A 20 -3.29 13.45 8.32
C MET A 20 -1.92 13.05 8.91
N PRO A 21 -1.08 14.00 9.34
CA PRO A 21 0.26 13.70 9.85
C PRO A 21 0.24 12.90 11.18
N LEU A 22 -0.89 12.91 11.88
CA LEU A 22 -1.11 12.16 13.11
C LEU A 22 -1.76 10.79 12.88
N LEU A 23 -1.87 10.35 11.62
CA LEU A 23 -2.46 9.05 11.31
C LEU A 23 -1.64 7.92 11.94
N GLU A 24 -2.30 7.14 12.77
CA GLU A 24 -1.71 6.04 13.54
C GLU A 24 -1.90 4.68 12.87
N ALA A 25 -3.06 4.48 12.26
CA ALA A 25 -3.43 3.27 11.54
C ALA A 25 -4.04 3.59 10.18
N LEU A 26 -3.61 2.86 9.14
CA LEU A 26 -4.14 2.93 7.79
C LEU A 26 -4.65 1.55 7.37
N VAL A 27 -5.90 1.47 6.93
CA VAL A 27 -6.50 0.25 6.37
C VAL A 27 -7.05 0.56 5.00
N ILE A 28 -6.62 -0.19 3.99
CA ILE A 28 -7.09 -0.08 2.61
C ILE A 28 -7.58 -1.46 2.18
N ASN A 29 -8.88 -1.60 1.97
CA ASN A 29 -9.47 -2.85 1.50
C ASN A 29 -10.23 -2.59 0.21
N PHE A 30 -9.81 -3.26 -0.85
CA PHE A 30 -10.56 -3.30 -2.11
C PHE A 30 -11.52 -4.49 -2.09
N ILE A 31 -12.68 -4.33 -2.75
CA ILE A 31 -13.72 -5.37 -2.82
C ILE A 31 -13.59 -6.22 -4.09
N PHE A 32 -13.09 -5.64 -5.19
CA PHE A 32 -12.98 -6.30 -6.48
C PHE A 32 -11.56 -6.16 -7.03
N PRO A 33 -11.02 -7.15 -7.77
CA PRO A 33 -9.68 -7.12 -8.36
C PRO A 33 -9.55 -6.25 -9.62
N ASP A 34 -10.63 -5.56 -10.01
CA ASP A 34 -10.73 -4.92 -11.32
C ASP A 34 -10.25 -3.47 -11.30
N GLY A 35 -8.96 -3.31 -11.50
CA GLY A 35 -8.35 -2.00 -11.71
C GLY A 35 -6.92 -2.13 -12.19
N HIS A 36 -6.77 -2.07 -13.51
CA HIS A 36 -5.50 -1.66 -14.09
C HIS A 36 -5.24 -0.22 -13.62
N VAL A 37 -4.27 -0.05 -12.73
CA VAL A 37 -3.81 1.28 -12.36
C VAL A 37 -2.95 1.76 -13.51
N GLU A 38 -3.49 2.63 -14.37
CA GLU A 38 -2.68 3.28 -15.39
C GLU A 38 -1.55 4.03 -14.66
N SER A 39 -0.32 3.60 -14.93
CA SER A 39 0.89 4.18 -14.33
C SER A 39 1.17 5.51 -15.04
N HIS A 40 0.38 6.53 -14.72
CA HIS A 40 0.69 7.88 -15.17
C HIS A 40 1.89 8.41 -14.39
N THR A 41 2.85 8.95 -15.13
CA THR A 41 4.07 9.60 -14.63
C THR A 41 3.76 10.56 -13.47
N PRO A 42 4.39 10.41 -12.28
CA PRO A 42 3.95 11.15 -11.11
C PRO A 42 4.73 12.44 -10.89
N THR A 43 3.97 13.53 -10.75
CA THR A 43 4.44 14.86 -10.30
C THR A 43 4.35 15.03 -8.78
N MET A 44 3.86 14.03 -8.02
CA MET A 44 3.52 14.22 -6.61
C MET A 44 4.64 13.78 -5.65
N THR A 45 4.95 14.66 -4.71
CA THR A 45 5.96 14.52 -3.65
C THR A 45 5.61 13.39 -2.66
N SER A 46 6.63 12.74 -2.10
CA SER A 46 6.52 11.73 -1.04
C SER A 46 5.73 12.26 0.17
N VAL A 47 4.93 11.40 0.80
CA VAL A 47 4.12 11.68 1.99
C VAL A 47 4.77 11.03 3.20
N ALA A 48 5.08 11.84 4.21
CA ALA A 48 5.57 11.35 5.50
C ALA A 48 4.39 11.11 6.45
N LEU A 49 4.33 9.90 7.01
CA LEU A 49 3.37 9.50 8.03
C LEU A 49 4.13 9.09 9.29
N PRO A 50 4.62 10.07 10.08
CA PRO A 50 5.58 9.82 11.15
C PRO A 50 5.00 9.00 12.31
N ASN A 51 3.67 9.04 12.51
CA ASN A 51 2.99 8.31 13.59
C ASN A 51 2.32 7.02 13.13
N LEU A 52 2.42 6.69 11.84
CA LEU A 52 1.80 5.49 11.30
C LEU A 52 2.56 4.26 11.80
N HIS A 53 1.89 3.49 12.65
CA HIS A 53 2.42 2.29 13.27
C HIS A 53 1.69 1.02 12.82
N ARG A 54 0.50 1.13 12.22
CA ARG A 54 -0.21 0.00 11.61
C ARG A 54 -0.64 0.29 10.18
N PHE A 55 -0.34 -0.61 9.26
CA PHE A 55 -0.79 -0.54 7.87
C PHE A 55 -1.33 -1.90 7.43
N ARG A 56 -2.61 -1.94 7.06
CA ARG A 56 -3.24 -3.09 6.43
C ARG A 56 -3.65 -2.76 5.00
N PHE A 57 -3.34 -3.66 4.08
CA PHE A 57 -3.67 -3.54 2.67
C PHE A 57 -4.27 -4.85 2.14
N GLN A 58 -5.44 -4.77 1.52
CA GLN A 58 -6.04 -5.84 0.75
C GLN A 58 -6.32 -5.36 -0.68
N GLY A 59 -5.64 -5.92 -1.69
CA GLY A 59 -5.71 -5.35 -3.04
C GLY A 59 -4.78 -5.91 -4.10
N VAL A 60 -4.57 -5.12 -5.15
CA VAL A 60 -3.66 -5.42 -6.28
C VAL A 60 -2.24 -4.94 -5.98
N GLY A 61 -1.24 -5.76 -6.34
CA GLY A 61 0.17 -5.48 -6.07
C GLY A 61 0.71 -4.18 -6.69
N THR A 62 0.27 -3.84 -7.91
CA THR A 62 0.69 -2.59 -8.56
C THR A 62 0.23 -1.34 -7.81
N TYR A 63 -0.95 -1.40 -7.18
CA TYR A 63 -1.45 -0.31 -6.35
C TYR A 63 -0.60 -0.15 -5.09
N LEU A 64 -0.27 -1.27 -4.42
CA LEU A 64 0.60 -1.27 -3.26
C LEU A 64 1.98 -0.69 -3.59
N GLU A 65 2.58 -1.10 -4.70
CA GLU A 65 3.89 -0.62 -5.18
C GLU A 65 3.92 0.91 -5.35
N GLU A 66 2.86 1.49 -5.90
CA GLU A 66 2.75 2.94 -6.06
C GLU A 66 2.59 3.68 -4.73
N LEU A 67 1.91 3.07 -3.75
CA LEU A 67 1.80 3.64 -2.40
C LEU A 67 3.11 3.58 -1.63
N VAL A 68 3.73 2.41 -1.53
CA VAL A 68 4.93 2.21 -0.69
C VAL A 68 6.15 2.93 -1.25
N HIS A 69 6.18 3.20 -2.57
CA HIS A 69 7.19 4.06 -3.16
C HIS A 69 7.15 5.50 -2.66
N ARG A 70 5.97 5.96 -2.18
CA ARG A 70 5.72 7.38 -1.88
C ARG A 70 5.27 7.63 -0.45
N ILE A 71 5.20 6.59 0.37
CA ILE A 71 4.91 6.72 1.80
C ILE A 71 6.21 6.48 2.57
N THR A 72 6.54 7.43 3.43
CA THR A 72 7.58 7.23 4.45
C THR A 72 6.90 7.06 5.80
N ALA A 73 6.99 5.87 6.39
CA ALA A 73 6.40 5.53 7.68
C ALA A 73 7.49 4.95 8.61
N PRO A 74 8.29 5.81 9.27
CA PRO A 74 9.46 5.38 10.03
C PRO A 74 9.11 4.59 11.29
N ARG A 75 7.87 4.71 11.78
CA ARG A 75 7.38 4.02 12.98
C ARG A 75 6.47 2.83 12.66
N LEU A 76 6.49 2.32 11.44
CA LEU A 76 5.57 1.25 11.05
C LEU A 76 5.97 -0.08 11.71
N GLU A 77 5.19 -0.48 12.71
CA GLU A 77 5.40 -1.70 13.50
C GLU A 77 4.63 -2.90 12.94
N LYS A 78 3.38 -2.68 12.51
CA LYS A 78 2.51 -3.72 11.97
C LYS A 78 2.19 -3.49 10.49
N LEU A 79 2.39 -4.53 9.69
CA LEU A 79 2.14 -4.51 8.25
C LEU A 79 1.43 -5.80 7.84
N GLU A 80 0.18 -5.68 7.41
CA GLU A 80 -0.65 -6.81 6.98
C GLU A 80 -1.01 -6.62 5.51
N ILE A 81 -0.67 -7.58 4.65
CA ILE A 81 -0.94 -7.51 3.22
C ILE A 81 -1.63 -8.77 2.73
N GLU A 82 -2.74 -8.58 2.04
CA GLU A 82 -3.51 -9.62 1.40
C GLU A 82 -3.69 -9.26 -0.08
N PHE A 83 -3.02 -9.97 -0.97
CA PHE A 83 -3.24 -9.76 -2.40
C PHE A 83 -4.52 -10.48 -2.83
N PHE A 84 -5.26 -9.89 -3.77
CA PHE A 84 -6.27 -10.68 -4.49
C PHE A 84 -5.62 -11.88 -5.17
N ASN A 85 -6.39 -12.95 -5.39
CA ASN A 85 -6.01 -14.23 -6.02
C ASN A 85 -5.34 -14.09 -7.40
N GLN A 86 -4.18 -13.45 -7.44
CA GLN A 86 -3.36 -13.21 -8.61
C GLN A 86 -2.31 -14.31 -8.64
N PRO A 87 -2.24 -15.10 -9.72
CA PRO A 87 -1.33 -16.25 -9.79
C PRO A 87 0.14 -15.83 -9.72
N THR A 88 0.46 -14.58 -10.09
CA THR A 88 1.79 -13.98 -9.97
C THR A 88 1.66 -12.49 -9.68
N PHE A 89 2.51 -11.99 -8.78
CA PHE A 89 2.69 -10.56 -8.54
C PHE A 89 4.18 -10.26 -8.31
N SER A 90 4.62 -9.07 -8.76
CA SER A 90 5.98 -8.57 -8.50
C SER A 90 5.87 -7.31 -7.66
N VAL A 91 6.51 -7.32 -6.49
CA VAL A 91 6.45 -6.22 -5.53
C VAL A 91 7.85 -5.81 -5.04
N PRO A 92 8.76 -5.38 -5.93
CA PRO A 92 10.15 -5.09 -5.57
C PRO A 92 10.29 -3.86 -4.66
N ARG A 93 9.50 -2.79 -4.86
CA ARG A 93 9.60 -1.59 -4.01
C ARG A 93 9.03 -1.86 -2.64
N PHE A 94 8.03 -2.72 -2.54
CA PHE A 94 7.51 -3.21 -1.28
C PHE A 94 8.57 -3.99 -0.49
N LEU A 95 9.29 -4.91 -1.14
CA LEU A 95 10.40 -5.62 -0.50
C LEU A 95 11.49 -4.66 -0.02
N GLN A 96 11.84 -3.65 -0.82
CA GLN A 96 12.79 -2.61 -0.42
C GLN A 96 12.28 -1.83 0.80
N PHE A 97 11.01 -1.42 0.81
CA PHE A 97 10.36 -0.69 1.90
C PHE A 97 10.38 -1.48 3.22
N MET A 98 10.28 -2.80 3.17
CA MET A 98 10.47 -3.67 4.33
C MET A 98 11.95 -3.76 4.74
N ASN A 99 12.85 -3.96 3.78
CA ASN A 99 14.29 -4.14 4.05
C ASN A 99 14.98 -2.88 4.57
N THR A 100 14.44 -1.70 4.30
CA THR A 100 14.97 -0.42 4.84
C THR A 100 14.65 -0.22 6.33
N ARG A 101 13.98 -1.17 6.99
CA ARG A 101 13.65 -1.11 8.41
C ARG A 101 14.60 -2.01 9.19
N GLU A 102 15.06 -1.53 10.34
CA GLU A 102 15.80 -2.37 11.28
C GLU A 102 14.94 -3.60 11.64
N PRO A 103 15.55 -4.79 11.80
CA PRO A 103 14.83 -6.04 11.95
C PRO A 103 14.10 -6.11 13.30
N HIS A 104 12.87 -5.61 13.34
CA HIS A 104 11.88 -6.02 14.32
C HIS A 104 10.97 -7.04 13.65
N VAL A 105 10.74 -8.16 14.36
CA VAL A 105 10.02 -9.34 13.88
C VAL A 105 8.67 -8.94 13.30
N LEU A 106 8.56 -8.99 11.97
CA LEU A 106 7.30 -8.86 11.26
C LEU A 106 6.61 -10.23 11.32
N GLU A 107 5.60 -10.37 12.19
CA GLU A 107 4.64 -11.47 12.07
C GLU A 107 3.83 -11.25 10.79
N VAL A 108 4.28 -11.88 9.71
CA VAL A 108 3.48 -12.05 8.50
C VAL A 108 2.54 -13.22 8.75
N GLU A 109 1.37 -12.93 9.31
CA GLU A 109 0.30 -13.92 9.40
C GLU A 109 -0.28 -14.15 7.98
N THR A 110 0.23 -15.18 7.30
CA THR A 110 -0.42 -15.71 6.10
C THR A 110 -1.67 -16.47 6.54
N GLY A 111 -2.83 -15.85 6.41
CA GLY A 111 -4.11 -16.52 6.59
C GLY A 111 -4.29 -17.59 5.51
N LEU A 112 -4.07 -18.86 5.88
CA LEU A 112 -4.61 -19.99 5.14
C LEU A 112 -6.12 -20.02 5.41
N ALA A 113 -6.92 -19.76 4.39
CA ALA A 113 -8.33 -20.11 4.40
C ALA A 113 -8.46 -21.63 4.55
N SER A 114 -9.18 -22.07 5.59
CA SER A 114 -9.65 -23.46 5.76
C SER A 114 -10.93 -23.70 5.00
#